data_AF-A0A2T0SBF4-F1
#
_entry.id   AF-A0A2T0SBF4-F1
#
_cell.length_a   1.000
_cell.length_b   1.000
_cell.length_c   1.000
_cell.angle_alpha   90.00
_cell.angle_beta   90.00
_cell.angle_gamma   90.00
#
_symmetry.space_group_name_H-M   'P 1'
#
loop_
_entity.id
_entity.type
_entity.pdbx_description
1 polymer ?
#
loop_
_entity_poly.entity_id
_entity_poly.type
_entity_poly.pdbx_seq_one_letter_code
_entity_poly.pdbx_strand_id
1 'polypeptide(L)'
;MDTSDLNLFLLAVIARTREYSDVAFSPGHYDQQNFVHITAMACGWAPAGGCAASLATLEESDLKPGQRTYVPEIRQRAQALHSAVAALESAGADHDRLAAAGRTVIESLPRDNSGISIDKDLWLTVYQGVLVRTEQLLAAQPTAVRQDLFDMLTVPAAEFQVRDRLLVAVMSAGGIDGSAWLDRLGDHTYLRFKGMRPIRRWTGEIIRAGGPDGRAHPAALATWRRSVLEECVSSEGDAEFRMWPTPNVGEPWADCVFSDIEAMPGEARTAWQALLAHCAGEKTRARPAARWLKTGGALLDAVGVDAFTDRFDDWISLVGLDRSLPLRGSWECCERHFTEEPQHAMDRVNVGLLVGLLWIRATCPPSEDLVRGLATVAERATRKVPGVGPASPKLANQAATLLADSDHPAALQQLVRLAEALDYQRTLNIVEDGLNKRAAELGVTRDELEETARAEGA
;
A
#
# COMPACT_ATOMS: atom_id res chain seq x y z
N MET A 1 34.70 4.13 -14.75
CA MET A 1 35.45 3.54 -13.64
C MET A 1 36.77 3.06 -14.22
N ASP A 2 37.89 3.49 -13.66
CA ASP A 2 39.19 3.05 -14.17
C ASP A 2 39.47 1.60 -13.72
N THR A 3 40.20 0.85 -14.54
CA THR A 3 40.65 -0.52 -14.22
C THR A 3 41.54 -0.53 -12.98
N SER A 4 42.26 0.57 -12.74
CA SER A 4 43.11 0.78 -11.57
C SER A 4 42.30 0.77 -10.26
N ASP A 5 41.18 1.50 -10.21
CA ASP A 5 40.29 1.57 -9.03
C ASP A 5 39.65 0.22 -8.71
N LEU A 6 39.24 -0.54 -9.73
CA LEU A 6 38.65 -1.88 -9.57
C LEU A 6 39.66 -2.90 -9.03
N ASN A 7 40.91 -2.83 -9.51
CA ASN A 7 41.98 -3.70 -9.03
C ASN A 7 42.40 -3.34 -7.59
N LEU A 8 42.49 -2.05 -7.27
CA LEU A 8 42.74 -1.58 -5.90
C LEU A 8 41.61 -2.03 -4.95
N PHE A 9 40.37 -1.94 -5.40
CA PHE A 9 39.22 -2.42 -4.66
C PHE A 9 39.23 -3.95 -4.46
N LEU A 10 39.53 -4.73 -5.50
CA LEU A 10 39.66 -6.18 -5.42
C LEU A 10 40.73 -6.58 -4.38
N LEU A 11 41.89 -5.92 -4.40
CA LEU A 11 42.95 -6.15 -3.44
C LEU A 11 42.51 -5.78 -2.00
N ALA A 12 41.75 -4.70 -1.83
CA ALA A 12 41.18 -4.30 -0.54
C ALA A 12 40.13 -5.31 -0.02
N VAL A 13 39.28 -5.84 -0.89
CA VAL A 13 38.32 -6.92 -0.55
C VAL A 13 39.06 -8.16 -0.10
N ILE A 14 40.09 -8.58 -0.84
CA ILE A 14 40.91 -9.76 -0.50
C ILE A 14 41.60 -9.55 0.85
N ALA A 15 42.28 -8.41 1.03
CA ALA A 15 42.98 -8.08 2.27
C ALA A 15 42.04 -8.08 3.49
N ARG A 16 40.87 -7.44 3.38
CA ARG A 16 39.91 -7.37 4.50
C ARG A 16 39.30 -8.72 4.83
N THR A 17 38.95 -9.53 3.84
CA THR A 17 38.37 -10.87 4.09
C THR A 17 39.37 -11.80 4.81
N ARG A 18 40.68 -11.59 4.64
CA ARG A 18 41.71 -12.35 5.39
C ARG A 18 41.65 -12.10 6.89
N GLU A 19 41.21 -10.94 7.35
CA GLU A 19 41.12 -10.58 8.78
C GLU A 19 39.97 -11.28 9.51
N TYR A 20 38.89 -11.67 8.81
CA TYR A 20 37.70 -12.28 9.41
C TYR A 20 37.81 -13.79 9.70
N SER A 21 38.86 -14.44 9.22
CA SER A 21 38.87 -15.90 9.01
C SER A 21 39.55 -16.74 10.08
N ASP A 22 39.96 -16.17 11.22
CA ASP A 22 40.49 -16.96 12.33
C ASP A 22 39.42 -17.41 13.35
N VAL A 23 38.18 -16.89 13.29
CA VAL A 23 37.12 -17.26 14.25
C VAL A 23 35.75 -17.56 13.61
N ALA A 24 35.46 -17.12 12.37
CA ALA A 24 34.06 -17.04 11.87
C ALA A 24 33.71 -17.84 10.60
N PHE A 25 34.59 -18.69 10.05
CA PHE A 25 34.30 -19.45 8.82
C PHE A 25 33.57 -20.79 9.10
N SER A 26 32.41 -20.73 9.78
CA SER A 26 31.47 -21.86 9.84
C SER A 26 30.54 -21.84 8.61
N PRO A 27 30.16 -22.99 8.01
CA PRO A 27 29.19 -23.04 6.92
C PRO A 27 27.87 -22.35 7.30
N GLY A 28 27.43 -21.37 6.52
CA GLY A 28 26.18 -20.63 6.73
C GLY A 28 26.31 -19.24 7.34
N HIS A 29 27.54 -18.73 7.55
CA HIS A 29 27.76 -17.37 8.03
C HIS A 29 27.57 -16.34 6.90
N TYR A 30 26.84 -15.26 7.19
CA TYR A 30 26.55 -14.12 6.31
C TYR A 30 27.82 -13.55 5.61
N ASP A 31 28.98 -13.61 6.27
CA ASP A 31 30.25 -13.12 5.75
C ASP A 31 30.81 -13.94 4.57
N GLN A 32 30.48 -15.24 4.48
CA GLN A 32 30.94 -16.11 3.38
C GLN A 32 30.22 -15.78 2.07
N GLN A 33 28.89 -15.65 2.15
CA GLN A 33 28.07 -15.27 1.00
C GLN A 33 28.45 -13.88 0.50
N ASN A 34 28.72 -12.95 1.42
CA ASN A 34 29.21 -11.61 1.07
C ASN A 34 30.58 -11.64 0.40
N PHE A 35 31.53 -12.45 0.86
CA PHE A 35 32.83 -12.59 0.19
C PHE A 35 32.68 -13.05 -1.26
N VAL A 36 31.95 -14.15 -1.49
CA VAL A 36 31.72 -14.68 -2.85
C VAL A 36 31.07 -13.62 -3.73
N HIS A 37 30.05 -12.95 -3.20
CA HIS A 37 29.26 -11.98 -3.94
C HIS A 37 30.05 -10.73 -4.33
N ILE A 38 30.75 -10.12 -3.36
CA ILE A 38 31.51 -8.88 -3.57
C ILE A 38 32.72 -9.13 -4.48
N THR A 39 33.45 -10.24 -4.28
CA THR A 39 34.59 -10.57 -5.12
C THR A 39 34.16 -10.91 -6.55
N ALA A 40 33.08 -11.67 -6.73
CA ALA A 40 32.54 -11.95 -8.06
C ALA A 40 32.06 -10.67 -8.77
N MET A 41 31.39 -9.77 -8.04
CA MET A 41 30.98 -8.46 -8.55
C MET A 41 32.19 -7.65 -9.03
N ALA A 42 33.22 -7.50 -8.19
CA ALA A 42 34.43 -6.74 -8.53
C ALA A 42 35.12 -7.28 -9.80
N CYS A 43 35.29 -8.60 -9.90
CA CYS A 43 35.90 -9.23 -11.06
C CYS A 43 35.01 -9.14 -12.31
N GLY A 44 33.69 -9.29 -12.18
CA GLY A 44 32.76 -9.30 -13.31
C GLY A 44 32.57 -7.92 -13.97
N TRP A 45 32.63 -6.85 -13.17
CA TRP A 45 32.52 -5.46 -13.67
C TRP A 45 33.82 -4.87 -14.24
N ALA A 46 34.91 -5.65 -14.22
CA ALA A 46 36.16 -5.26 -14.86
C ALA A 46 35.94 -4.94 -16.36
N PRO A 47 36.62 -3.91 -16.91
CA PRO A 47 36.59 -3.59 -18.34
C PRO A 47 37.00 -4.78 -19.23
N ALA A 48 36.83 -4.65 -20.54
CA ALA A 48 37.16 -5.72 -21.50
C ALA A 48 38.59 -6.26 -21.29
N GLY A 49 38.72 -7.58 -21.13
CA GLY A 49 39.99 -8.25 -20.80
C GLY A 49 40.40 -8.19 -19.31
N GLY A 50 39.80 -7.30 -18.52
CA GLY A 50 40.06 -7.12 -17.10
C GLY A 50 39.53 -8.25 -16.22
N CYS A 51 38.40 -8.87 -16.57
CA CYS A 51 37.80 -9.93 -15.75
C CYS A 51 38.75 -11.13 -15.56
N ALA A 52 39.40 -11.56 -16.64
CA ALA A 52 40.39 -12.64 -16.58
C ALA A 52 41.62 -12.25 -15.74
N ALA A 53 42.10 -11.01 -15.86
CA ALA A 53 43.23 -10.51 -15.08
C ALA A 53 42.90 -10.39 -13.58
N SER A 54 41.71 -9.91 -13.24
CA SER A 54 41.22 -9.84 -11.86
C SER A 54 41.06 -11.23 -11.25
N LEU A 55 40.56 -12.21 -12.00
CA LEU A 55 40.47 -13.60 -11.55
C LEU A 55 41.84 -14.26 -11.35
N ALA A 56 42.79 -14.04 -12.27
CA ALA A 56 44.17 -14.50 -12.10
C ALA A 56 44.80 -13.90 -10.84
N THR A 57 44.61 -12.59 -10.62
CA THR A 57 45.08 -11.88 -9.41
C THR A 57 44.50 -12.51 -8.13
N LEU A 58 43.20 -12.85 -8.13
CA LEU A 58 42.56 -13.52 -7.00
C LEU A 58 43.18 -14.90 -6.72
N GLU A 59 43.47 -15.67 -7.77
CA GLU A 59 44.02 -17.03 -7.67
C GLU A 59 45.47 -17.06 -7.17
N GLU A 60 46.26 -16.06 -7.61
CA GLU A 60 47.65 -15.84 -7.19
C GLU A 60 47.76 -15.22 -5.80
N SER A 61 46.65 -14.66 -5.28
CA SER A 61 46.62 -14.06 -3.94
C SER A 61 46.78 -15.11 -2.84
N ASP A 62 47.28 -14.65 -1.70
CA ASP A 62 47.49 -15.47 -0.51
C ASP A 62 46.18 -15.71 0.27
N LEU A 63 45.27 -16.47 -0.35
CA LEU A 63 43.96 -16.86 0.21
C LEU A 63 44.11 -17.96 1.26
N LYS A 64 43.37 -17.86 2.37
CA LYS A 64 43.27 -18.94 3.37
C LYS A 64 42.57 -20.19 2.77
N PRO A 65 42.82 -21.40 3.30
CA PRO A 65 42.25 -22.64 2.75
C PRO A 65 40.72 -22.60 2.56
N GLY A 66 39.98 -22.08 3.54
CA GLY A 66 38.51 -21.94 3.45
C GLY A 66 38.05 -21.00 2.33
N GLN A 67 38.80 -19.92 2.05
CA GLN A 67 38.49 -18.99 0.96
C GLN A 67 38.76 -19.61 -0.42
N ARG A 68 39.83 -20.40 -0.54
CA ARG A 68 40.18 -21.09 -1.80
C ARG A 68 39.07 -22.03 -2.28
N THR A 69 38.28 -22.60 -1.36
CA THR A 69 37.16 -23.47 -1.73
C THR A 69 36.06 -22.77 -2.54
N TYR A 70 35.95 -21.44 -2.43
CA TYR A 70 34.93 -20.65 -3.13
C TYR A 70 35.40 -20.03 -4.45
N VAL A 71 36.70 -20.10 -4.77
CA VAL A 71 37.25 -19.54 -6.01
C VAL A 71 36.55 -20.05 -7.28
N PRO A 72 36.19 -21.36 -7.41
CA PRO A 72 35.44 -21.83 -8.56
C PRO A 72 34.06 -21.15 -8.72
N GLU A 73 33.35 -20.95 -7.61
CA GLU A 73 32.05 -20.26 -7.61
C GLU A 73 32.20 -18.77 -7.95
N ILE A 74 33.20 -18.10 -7.36
CA ILE A 74 33.53 -16.70 -7.67
C ILE A 74 33.82 -16.55 -9.16
N ARG A 75 34.63 -17.45 -9.73
CA ARG A 75 34.98 -17.46 -11.15
C ARG A 75 33.74 -17.60 -12.03
N GLN A 76 32.88 -18.57 -11.72
CA GLN A 76 31.65 -18.79 -12.47
C GLN A 76 30.73 -17.56 -12.44
N ARG A 77 30.50 -16.98 -11.25
CA ARG A 77 29.66 -15.78 -11.08
C ARG A 77 30.25 -14.56 -11.77
N ALA A 78 31.55 -14.32 -11.64
CA ALA A 78 32.24 -13.19 -12.28
C ALA A 78 32.17 -13.28 -13.80
N GLN A 79 32.39 -14.48 -14.38
CA GLN A 79 32.29 -14.70 -15.82
C GLN A 79 30.86 -14.54 -16.33
N ALA A 80 29.86 -15.04 -15.59
CA ALA A 80 28.46 -14.85 -15.91
C ALA A 80 28.08 -13.36 -15.92
N LEU A 81 28.49 -12.61 -14.89
CA LEU A 81 28.28 -11.17 -14.80
C LEU A 81 28.98 -10.40 -15.93
N HIS A 82 30.25 -10.70 -16.19
CA HIS A 82 30.99 -10.07 -17.28
C HIS A 82 30.32 -10.30 -18.64
N SER A 83 29.86 -11.53 -18.89
CA SER A 83 29.12 -11.89 -20.10
C SER A 83 27.77 -11.18 -20.20
N ALA A 84 27.08 -11.00 -19.08
CA ALA A 84 25.82 -10.28 -19.01
C ALA A 84 26.00 -8.78 -19.31
N VAL A 85 27.02 -8.13 -18.72
CA VAL A 85 27.36 -6.73 -19.03
C VAL A 85 27.67 -6.57 -20.51
N ALA A 86 28.49 -7.44 -21.09
CA ALA A 86 28.80 -7.41 -22.52
C ALA A 86 27.58 -7.64 -23.42
N ALA A 87 26.62 -8.47 -22.98
CA ALA A 87 25.36 -8.67 -23.71
C ALA A 87 24.49 -7.40 -23.70
N LEU A 88 24.37 -6.72 -22.56
CA LEU A 88 23.60 -5.47 -22.44
C LEU A 88 24.22 -4.30 -23.23
N GLU A 89 25.54 -4.32 -23.45
CA GLU A 89 26.26 -3.35 -24.29
C GLU A 89 26.18 -3.66 -25.78
N SER A 90 25.77 -4.89 -26.15
CA SER A 90 25.71 -5.33 -27.55
C SER A 90 24.41 -4.92 -28.21
N ALA A 91 24.49 -4.20 -29.34
CA ALA A 91 23.32 -3.77 -30.11
C ALA A 91 22.58 -4.91 -30.85
N GLY A 92 23.05 -6.16 -30.78
CA GLY A 92 22.55 -7.28 -31.58
C GLY A 92 22.03 -8.49 -30.80
N ALA A 93 21.92 -8.40 -29.47
CA ALA A 93 21.35 -9.48 -28.67
C ALA A 93 19.81 -9.50 -28.80
N ASP A 94 19.23 -10.70 -28.77
CA ASP A 94 17.77 -10.87 -28.71
C ASP A 94 17.20 -10.50 -27.33
N HIS A 95 15.87 -10.37 -27.28
CA HIS A 95 15.15 -9.94 -26.08
C HIS A 95 15.40 -10.86 -24.87
N ASP A 96 15.31 -12.17 -25.04
CA ASP A 96 15.43 -13.14 -23.94
C ASP A 96 16.84 -13.09 -23.33
N ARG A 97 17.86 -12.98 -24.18
CA ARG A 97 19.25 -12.83 -23.76
C ARG A 97 19.47 -11.53 -22.99
N LEU A 98 18.91 -10.42 -23.47
CA LEU A 98 19.01 -9.12 -22.78
C LEU A 98 18.28 -9.14 -21.42
N ALA A 99 17.09 -9.74 -21.36
CA ALA A 99 16.33 -9.87 -20.10
C ALA A 99 17.07 -10.77 -19.08
N ALA A 100 17.63 -11.90 -19.53
CA ALA A 100 18.46 -12.76 -18.68
C ALA A 100 19.76 -12.07 -18.21
N ALA A 101 20.39 -11.28 -19.09
CA ALA A 101 21.57 -10.51 -18.73
C ALA A 101 21.23 -9.42 -17.70
N GLY A 102 20.12 -8.70 -17.87
CA GLY A 102 19.62 -7.73 -16.89
C GLY A 102 19.33 -8.35 -15.53
N ARG A 103 18.68 -9.53 -15.49
CA ARG A 103 18.50 -10.34 -14.28
C ARG A 103 19.83 -10.64 -13.59
N THR A 104 20.79 -11.17 -14.34
CA THR A 104 22.12 -11.52 -13.82
C THR A 104 22.84 -10.30 -13.22
N VAL A 105 22.77 -9.14 -13.89
CA VAL A 105 23.36 -7.89 -13.40
C VAL A 105 22.70 -7.44 -12.10
N ILE A 106 21.37 -7.42 -12.03
CA ILE A 106 20.63 -7.02 -10.82
C ILE A 106 20.94 -7.95 -9.65
N GLU A 107 20.88 -9.27 -9.88
CA GLU A 107 21.13 -10.29 -8.87
C GLU A 107 22.57 -10.27 -8.36
N SER A 108 23.53 -9.79 -9.17
CA SER A 108 24.93 -9.65 -8.77
C SER A 108 25.20 -8.47 -7.83
N LEU A 109 24.23 -7.58 -7.62
CA LEU A 109 24.39 -6.44 -6.72
C LEU A 109 24.25 -6.89 -5.24
N PRO A 110 25.09 -6.37 -4.33
CA PRO A 110 24.98 -6.63 -2.90
C PRO A 110 23.56 -6.37 -2.36
N ARG A 111 23.02 -7.34 -1.62
CA ARG A 111 21.72 -7.22 -0.96
C ARG A 111 21.77 -6.27 0.24
N ASP A 112 22.92 -6.22 0.93
CA ASP A 112 23.11 -5.42 2.13
C ASP A 112 24.51 -4.78 2.19
N ASN A 113 24.56 -3.47 2.42
CA ASN A 113 25.79 -2.69 2.59
C ASN A 113 26.23 -2.55 4.06
N SER A 114 25.44 -3.01 5.03
CA SER A 114 25.62 -2.73 6.46
C SER A 114 26.70 -3.59 7.14
N GLY A 115 27.08 -4.72 6.55
CA GLY A 115 28.09 -5.64 7.11
C GLY A 115 29.51 -5.49 6.58
N ILE A 116 29.74 -4.62 5.58
CA ILE A 116 31.03 -4.56 4.89
C ILE A 116 31.94 -3.55 5.61
N SER A 117 32.82 -4.06 6.48
CA SER A 117 33.86 -3.25 7.11
C SER A 117 35.12 -3.14 6.25
N ILE A 118 34.99 -3.08 4.93
CA ILE A 118 36.09 -2.66 4.04
C ILE A 118 36.33 -1.16 4.29
N ASP A 119 37.47 -0.61 3.86
CA ASP A 119 37.63 0.85 3.74
C ASP A 119 36.36 1.42 3.11
N LYS A 120 35.58 2.14 3.92
CA LYS A 120 34.23 2.55 3.57
C LYS A 120 34.29 3.45 2.34
N ASP A 121 35.28 4.30 2.23
CA ASP A 121 35.37 5.27 1.14
C ASP A 121 35.68 4.59 -0.19
N LEU A 122 36.57 3.59 -0.19
CA LEU A 122 36.89 2.80 -1.38
C LEU A 122 35.72 1.90 -1.80
N TRP A 123 35.06 1.22 -0.84
CA TRP A 123 33.86 0.42 -1.10
C TRP A 123 32.74 1.28 -1.68
N LEU A 124 32.42 2.40 -1.04
CA LEU A 124 31.38 3.32 -1.52
C LEU A 124 31.71 3.81 -2.93
N THR A 125 32.96 4.18 -3.21
CA THR A 125 33.36 4.66 -4.54
C THR A 125 33.12 3.64 -5.64
N VAL A 126 33.60 2.41 -5.47
CA VAL A 126 33.43 1.35 -6.48
C VAL A 126 31.97 0.94 -6.59
N TYR A 127 31.30 0.71 -5.46
CA TYR A 127 29.90 0.31 -5.45
C TYR A 127 29.01 1.37 -6.11
N GLN A 128 29.22 2.67 -5.82
CA GLN A 128 28.47 3.74 -6.48
C GLN A 128 28.73 3.77 -7.98
N GLY A 129 29.97 3.56 -8.44
CA GLY A 129 30.26 3.50 -9.87
C GLY A 129 29.61 2.28 -10.55
N VAL A 130 29.57 1.12 -9.89
CA VAL A 130 28.86 -0.07 -10.38
C VAL A 130 27.37 0.20 -10.49
N LEU A 131 26.78 0.83 -9.48
CA LEU A 131 25.36 1.19 -9.50
C LEU A 131 25.03 2.18 -10.62
N VAL A 132 25.78 3.27 -10.75
CA VAL A 132 25.57 4.26 -11.83
C VAL A 132 25.67 3.59 -13.20
N ARG A 133 26.65 2.72 -13.41
CA ARG A 133 26.80 1.99 -14.68
C ARG A 133 25.64 1.02 -14.91
N THR A 134 25.19 0.33 -13.86
CA THR A 134 24.02 -0.55 -13.94
C THR A 134 22.79 0.24 -14.38
N GLU A 135 22.52 1.38 -13.76
CA GLU A 135 21.39 2.24 -14.13
C GLU A 135 21.44 2.66 -15.60
N GLN A 136 22.61 3.09 -16.08
CA GLN A 136 22.81 3.47 -17.48
C GLN A 136 22.53 2.30 -18.44
N LEU A 137 23.05 1.11 -18.12
CA LEU A 137 22.83 -0.09 -18.93
C LEU A 137 21.35 -0.47 -18.98
N LEU A 138 20.67 -0.48 -17.82
CA LEU A 138 19.25 -0.85 -17.75
C LEU A 138 18.36 0.18 -18.44
N ALA A 139 18.62 1.48 -18.26
CA ALA A 139 17.86 2.56 -18.88
C ALA A 139 17.98 2.56 -20.40
N ALA A 140 19.12 2.13 -20.95
CA ALA A 140 19.37 2.06 -22.38
C ALA A 140 18.70 0.86 -23.08
N GLN A 141 18.14 -0.09 -22.33
CA GLN A 141 17.54 -1.30 -22.93
C GLN A 141 16.21 -1.02 -23.64
N PRO A 142 15.85 -1.85 -24.64
CA PRO A 142 14.53 -1.81 -25.27
C PRO A 142 13.39 -1.91 -24.24
N THR A 143 12.27 -1.26 -24.52
CA THR A 143 11.11 -1.22 -23.61
C THR A 143 10.64 -2.59 -23.14
N ALA A 144 10.60 -3.59 -24.03
CA ALA A 144 10.22 -4.95 -23.67
C ALA A 144 11.17 -5.57 -22.62
N VAL A 145 12.49 -5.38 -22.78
CA VAL A 145 13.47 -5.86 -21.79
C VAL A 145 13.29 -5.12 -20.46
N ARG A 146 13.09 -3.80 -20.51
CA ARG A 146 12.83 -3.00 -19.31
C ARG A 146 11.53 -3.43 -18.61
N GLN A 147 10.50 -3.83 -19.34
CA GLN A 147 9.26 -4.37 -18.78
C GLN A 147 9.52 -5.63 -17.95
N ASP A 148 10.23 -6.61 -18.49
CA ASP A 148 10.61 -7.84 -17.78
C ASP A 148 11.36 -7.56 -16.48
N LEU A 149 12.29 -6.60 -16.52
CA LEU A 149 13.07 -6.21 -15.36
C LEU A 149 12.23 -5.46 -14.33
N PHE A 150 11.31 -4.61 -14.78
CA PHE A 150 10.35 -3.93 -13.92
C PHE A 150 9.44 -4.94 -13.20
N ASP A 151 8.90 -5.93 -13.94
CA ASP A 151 8.04 -6.96 -13.38
C ASP A 151 8.78 -7.79 -12.31
N MET A 152 10.00 -8.22 -12.59
CA MET A 152 10.87 -8.89 -11.61
C MET A 152 11.13 -8.00 -10.38
N LEU A 153 11.50 -6.74 -10.60
CA LEU A 153 11.79 -5.77 -9.54
C LEU A 153 10.53 -5.31 -8.79
N THR A 154 9.33 -5.75 -9.15
CA THR A 154 8.08 -5.45 -8.45
C THR A 154 7.44 -6.66 -7.78
N VAL A 155 8.06 -7.86 -7.86
CA VAL A 155 7.62 -9.04 -7.11
C VAL A 155 7.90 -8.90 -5.60
N PRO A 156 6.93 -9.19 -4.71
CA PRO A 156 7.12 -9.20 -3.26
C PRO A 156 7.97 -10.40 -2.78
N ALA A 157 9.30 -10.28 -2.85
CA ALA A 157 10.26 -11.20 -2.21
C ALA A 157 11.71 -10.74 -2.39
N ALA A 158 11.96 -9.90 -3.39
CA ALA A 158 13.30 -9.47 -3.74
C ALA A 158 13.75 -8.30 -2.85
N GLU A 159 14.46 -8.61 -1.76
CA GLU A 159 15.13 -7.61 -0.92
C GLU A 159 16.41 -7.12 -1.60
N PHE A 160 16.37 -5.89 -2.11
CA PHE A 160 17.56 -5.17 -2.54
C PHE A 160 17.54 -3.77 -1.95
N GLN A 161 18.60 -3.37 -1.24
CA GLN A 161 18.76 -1.98 -0.75
C GLN A 161 18.73 -0.94 -1.88
N VAL A 162 19.03 -1.35 -3.12
CA VAL A 162 19.10 -0.49 -4.30
C VAL A 162 17.93 -0.66 -5.26
N ARG A 163 16.91 -1.44 -4.87
CA ARG A 163 15.72 -1.72 -5.69
C ARG A 163 15.11 -0.46 -6.29
N ASP A 164 15.02 0.60 -5.50
CA ASP A 164 14.41 1.87 -5.92
C ASP A 164 15.20 2.58 -7.02
N ARG A 165 16.53 2.60 -6.91
CA ARG A 165 17.40 3.16 -7.96
C ARG A 165 17.21 2.39 -9.27
N LEU A 166 17.19 1.07 -9.19
CA LEU A 166 17.03 0.21 -10.37
C LEU A 166 15.65 0.37 -11.01
N LEU A 167 14.58 0.45 -10.20
CA LEU A 167 13.24 0.76 -10.68
C LEU A 167 13.20 2.12 -11.39
N VAL A 168 13.81 3.16 -10.82
CA VAL A 168 13.92 4.47 -11.46
C VAL A 168 14.63 4.37 -12.81
N ALA A 169 15.77 3.67 -12.87
CA ALA A 169 16.52 3.51 -14.11
C ALA A 169 15.69 2.82 -15.19
N VAL A 170 15.04 1.70 -14.85
CA VAL A 170 14.18 0.93 -15.76
C VAL A 170 12.97 1.75 -16.23
N MET A 171 12.40 2.61 -15.39
CA MET A 171 11.27 3.48 -15.74
C MET A 171 11.69 4.75 -16.50
N SER A 172 12.95 5.20 -16.40
CA SER A 172 13.39 6.53 -16.84
C SER A 172 13.18 6.85 -18.33
N ALA A 173 13.21 5.84 -19.20
CA ALA A 173 12.99 5.98 -20.64
C ALA A 173 11.50 5.88 -21.06
N GLY A 174 10.58 5.75 -20.10
CA GLY A 174 9.14 5.64 -20.36
C GLY A 174 8.72 4.32 -21.03
N GLY A 175 7.46 4.23 -21.46
CA GLY A 175 6.92 3.08 -22.20
C GLY A 175 6.67 1.80 -21.40
N ILE A 176 6.93 1.80 -20.08
CA ILE A 176 6.58 0.68 -19.20
C ILE A 176 5.07 0.62 -19.05
N ASP A 177 4.50 -0.56 -19.26
CA ASP A 177 3.11 -0.85 -18.96
C ASP A 177 2.96 -1.18 -17.47
N GLY A 178 2.13 -0.37 -16.79
CA GLY A 178 1.83 -0.53 -15.37
C GLY A 178 0.63 -1.42 -15.07
N SER A 179 -0.06 -1.97 -16.07
CA SER A 179 -1.27 -2.78 -15.89
C SER A 179 -1.08 -3.94 -14.91
N ALA A 180 -0.11 -4.82 -15.17
CA ALA A 180 0.22 -5.94 -14.31
C ALA A 180 0.68 -5.52 -12.90
N TRP A 181 1.30 -4.34 -12.79
CA TRP A 181 1.65 -3.77 -11.49
C TRP A 181 0.42 -3.35 -10.71
N LEU A 182 -0.54 -2.66 -11.34
CA LEU A 182 -1.80 -2.25 -10.70
C LEU A 182 -2.59 -3.48 -10.24
N ASP A 183 -2.65 -4.54 -11.04
CA ASP A 183 -3.30 -5.80 -10.65
C ASP A 183 -2.68 -6.39 -9.37
N ARG A 184 -1.33 -6.43 -9.31
CA ARG A 184 -0.59 -6.92 -8.14
C ARG A 184 -0.81 -6.08 -6.88
N LEU A 185 -1.12 -4.78 -7.03
CA LEU A 185 -1.35 -3.90 -5.89
C LEU A 185 -2.71 -4.07 -5.23
N GLY A 186 -3.68 -4.67 -5.93
CA GLY A 186 -5.09 -4.61 -5.54
C GLY A 186 -5.39 -5.12 -4.13
N ASP A 187 -4.67 -6.14 -3.66
CA ASP A 187 -4.91 -6.80 -2.37
C ASP A 187 -3.95 -6.34 -1.25
N HIS A 188 -3.11 -5.33 -1.48
CA HIS A 188 -2.16 -4.86 -0.47
C HIS A 188 -2.77 -3.81 0.46
N THR A 189 -2.42 -3.79 1.75
CA THR A 189 -2.97 -2.78 2.70
C THR A 189 -2.54 -1.37 2.34
N TYR A 190 -1.24 -1.19 2.11
CA TYR A 190 -0.63 0.06 1.68
C TYR A 190 0.77 -0.25 1.16
N LEU A 191 1.28 0.67 0.34
CA LEU A 191 2.62 0.68 -0.17
C LEU A 191 3.56 1.25 0.90
N ARG A 192 4.07 0.43 1.81
CA ARG A 192 5.03 0.90 2.81
C ARG A 192 6.41 1.02 2.18
N PHE A 193 6.73 2.24 1.75
CA PHE A 193 7.95 2.53 1.00
C PHE A 193 8.94 3.36 1.82
N LYS A 194 9.75 2.71 2.66
CA LYS A 194 11.01 3.35 3.07
C LYS A 194 11.94 3.42 1.85
N GLY A 195 11.86 4.52 1.09
CA GLY A 195 12.73 4.80 -0.06
C GLY A 195 12.02 4.86 -1.43
N MET A 196 10.90 4.18 -1.61
CA MET A 196 10.26 4.01 -2.93
C MET A 196 9.31 5.18 -3.34
N ARG A 197 9.72 6.42 -3.09
CA ARG A 197 8.98 7.62 -3.58
C ARG A 197 8.75 7.63 -5.10
N PRO A 198 9.73 7.22 -5.94
CA PRO A 198 9.56 7.28 -7.39
C PRO A 198 8.48 6.34 -7.91
N ILE A 199 8.44 5.08 -7.45
CA ILE A 199 7.40 4.14 -7.88
C ILE A 199 6.02 4.54 -7.37
N ARG A 200 5.91 5.14 -6.17
CA ARG A 200 4.64 5.68 -5.68
C ARG A 200 4.12 6.80 -6.57
N ARG A 201 5.00 7.76 -6.90
CA ARG A 201 4.65 8.86 -7.80
C ARG A 201 4.23 8.33 -9.17
N TRP A 202 5.00 7.41 -9.74
CA TRP A 202 4.68 6.77 -11.00
C TRP A 202 3.36 5.99 -10.93
N THR A 203 3.09 5.28 -9.83
CA THR A 203 1.82 4.59 -9.58
C THR A 203 0.64 5.57 -9.58
N GLY A 204 0.79 6.73 -8.94
CA GLY A 204 -0.22 7.79 -9.00
C GLY A 204 -0.39 8.38 -10.40
N GLU A 205 0.69 8.49 -11.18
CA GLU A 205 0.65 8.95 -12.58
C GLU A 205 -0.12 7.96 -13.49
N ILE A 206 0.13 6.66 -13.39
CA ILE A 206 -0.60 5.64 -14.16
C ILE A 206 -2.06 5.50 -13.71
N ILE A 207 -2.35 5.64 -12.40
CA ILE A 207 -3.73 5.68 -11.89
C ILE A 207 -4.49 6.87 -12.48
N ARG A 208 -3.86 8.05 -12.52
CA ARG A 208 -4.44 9.26 -13.14
C ARG A 208 -4.59 9.15 -14.64
N ALA A 209 -3.68 8.45 -15.32
CA ALA A 209 -3.78 8.21 -16.76
C ALA A 209 -4.95 7.27 -17.11
N GLY A 210 -5.31 6.37 -16.19
CA GLY A 210 -6.36 5.37 -16.40
C GLY A 210 -5.91 4.22 -17.32
N GLY A 211 -6.75 3.20 -17.39
CA GLY A 211 -6.62 2.07 -18.31
C GLY A 211 -7.04 2.42 -19.74
N PRO A 212 -7.14 1.42 -20.64
CA PRO A 212 -7.55 1.64 -22.05
C PRO A 212 -8.92 2.31 -22.21
N ASP A 213 -9.79 2.18 -21.21
CA ASP A 213 -11.11 2.81 -21.11
C ASP A 213 -11.09 4.18 -20.40
N GLY A 214 -9.90 4.67 -20.05
CA GLY A 214 -9.69 5.92 -19.31
C GLY A 214 -10.04 5.84 -17.83
N ARG A 215 -10.27 4.63 -17.27
CA ARG A 215 -10.69 4.45 -15.88
C ARG A 215 -9.56 3.97 -14.99
N ALA A 216 -9.54 4.41 -13.74
CA ALA A 216 -8.57 3.95 -12.77
C ALA A 216 -8.82 2.48 -12.39
N HIS A 217 -7.75 1.73 -12.15
CA HIS A 217 -7.85 0.38 -11.59
C HIS A 217 -8.38 0.45 -10.14
N PRO A 218 -9.59 -0.06 -9.82
CA PRO A 218 -10.26 0.17 -8.54
C PRO A 218 -9.45 -0.23 -7.30
N ALA A 219 -8.94 -1.46 -7.27
CA ALA A 219 -8.24 -1.98 -6.10
C ALA A 219 -6.86 -1.31 -5.91
N ALA A 220 -6.11 -1.09 -7.00
CA ALA A 220 -4.87 -0.32 -6.98
C ALA A 220 -5.07 1.13 -6.50
N LEU A 221 -6.14 1.81 -6.92
CA LEU A 221 -6.50 3.14 -6.42
C LEU A 221 -6.77 3.11 -4.92
N ALA A 222 -7.45 2.08 -4.41
CA ALA A 222 -7.67 1.89 -2.98
C ALA A 222 -6.35 1.71 -2.21
N THR A 223 -5.44 0.88 -2.70
CA THR A 223 -4.09 0.70 -2.13
C THR A 223 -3.30 2.00 -2.13
N TRP A 224 -3.32 2.74 -3.24
CA TRP A 224 -2.63 4.01 -3.36
C TRP A 224 -3.15 5.04 -2.35
N ARG A 225 -4.47 5.22 -2.22
CA ARG A 225 -5.07 6.17 -1.26
C ARG A 225 -4.72 5.84 0.20
N ARG A 226 -4.72 4.54 0.56
CA ARG A 226 -4.29 4.09 1.90
C ARG A 226 -2.82 4.43 2.16
N SER A 227 -1.97 4.26 1.15
CA SER A 227 -0.55 4.63 1.21
C SER A 227 -0.34 6.13 1.47
N VAL A 228 -1.10 6.97 0.77
CA VAL A 228 -1.05 8.43 0.96
C VAL A 228 -1.51 8.84 2.37
N LEU A 229 -2.56 8.21 2.89
CA LEU A 229 -3.05 8.49 4.25
C LEU A 229 -2.03 8.07 5.33
N GLU A 230 -1.40 6.90 5.17
CA GLU A 230 -0.49 6.37 6.19
C GLU A 230 0.79 7.19 6.31
N GLU A 231 1.34 7.66 5.20
CA GLU A 231 2.57 8.45 5.19
C GLU A 231 2.37 9.94 5.59
N CYS A 232 1.15 10.37 5.92
CA CYS A 232 0.81 11.77 6.22
C CYS A 232 1.36 12.77 5.17
N VAL A 233 1.39 12.39 3.88
CA VAL A 233 2.00 13.21 2.83
C VAL A 233 1.07 14.36 2.48
N SER A 234 1.33 15.52 3.09
CA SER A 234 0.55 16.75 2.88
C SER A 234 0.69 17.37 1.48
N SER A 235 1.59 16.84 0.63
CA SER A 235 1.91 17.40 -0.69
C SER A 235 1.17 16.74 -1.86
N GLU A 236 0.46 15.63 -1.63
CA GLU A 236 -0.34 14.98 -2.68
C GLU A 236 -1.79 15.50 -2.59
N GLY A 237 -2.37 15.90 -3.72
CA GLY A 237 -3.65 16.61 -3.76
C GLY A 237 -4.84 15.73 -3.33
N ASP A 238 -5.96 16.37 -2.95
CA ASP A 238 -7.20 15.66 -2.63
C ASP A 238 -7.93 15.10 -3.87
N ALA A 239 -7.40 15.30 -5.08
CA ALA A 239 -8.06 14.95 -6.33
C ALA A 239 -8.27 13.44 -6.47
N GLU A 240 -7.26 12.65 -6.14
CA GLU A 240 -7.32 11.19 -6.22
C GLU A 240 -8.29 10.60 -5.19
N PHE A 241 -8.54 11.26 -4.05
CA PHE A 241 -9.58 10.86 -3.10
C PHE A 241 -11.01 11.06 -3.63
N ARG A 242 -11.17 11.88 -4.68
CA ARG A 242 -12.46 12.15 -5.34
C ARG A 242 -12.62 11.43 -6.67
N MET A 243 -11.54 10.82 -7.17
CA MET A 243 -11.54 10.02 -8.41
C MET A 243 -12.53 8.87 -8.31
N TRP A 244 -13.12 8.48 -9.44
CA TRP A 244 -13.96 7.28 -9.52
C TRP A 244 -13.10 6.00 -9.71
N PRO A 245 -13.35 4.91 -8.96
CA PRO A 245 -14.34 4.78 -7.89
C PRO A 245 -13.98 5.60 -6.64
N THR A 246 -14.97 6.36 -6.14
CA THR A 246 -14.80 7.18 -4.93
C THR A 246 -14.67 6.32 -3.66
N PRO A 247 -15.51 5.29 -3.42
CA PRO A 247 -15.21 4.33 -2.37
C PRO A 247 -14.00 3.47 -2.75
N ASN A 248 -13.20 3.09 -1.74
CA ASN A 248 -12.21 2.04 -1.88
C ASN A 248 -12.93 0.69 -1.89
N VAL A 249 -12.79 -0.06 -2.98
CA VAL A 249 -13.35 -1.41 -3.13
C VAL A 249 -12.72 -2.40 -2.14
N GLY A 250 -13.39 -3.54 -1.95
CA GLY A 250 -12.97 -4.60 -1.03
C GLY A 250 -13.70 -4.63 0.30
N GLU A 251 -14.72 -3.78 0.46
CA GLU A 251 -15.71 -3.87 1.54
C GLU A 251 -17.09 -4.11 0.91
N PRO A 252 -17.96 -4.96 1.49
CA PRO A 252 -19.23 -5.30 0.86
C PRO A 252 -20.11 -4.09 0.50
N TRP A 253 -20.17 -3.07 1.36
CA TRP A 253 -20.92 -1.85 1.08
C TRP A 253 -20.31 -1.03 -0.07
N ALA A 254 -18.97 -0.94 -0.13
CA ALA A 254 -18.24 -0.18 -1.14
C ALA A 254 -18.35 -0.84 -2.51
N ASP A 255 -18.29 -2.17 -2.56
CA ASP A 255 -18.49 -2.95 -3.78
C ASP A 255 -19.93 -2.85 -4.28
N CYS A 256 -20.90 -2.83 -3.37
CA CYS A 256 -22.31 -2.61 -3.70
C CYS A 256 -22.51 -1.22 -4.32
N VAL A 257 -21.98 -0.15 -3.69
CA VAL A 257 -22.00 1.21 -4.25
C VAL A 257 -21.35 1.22 -5.64
N PHE A 258 -20.17 0.63 -5.79
CA PHE A 258 -19.47 0.59 -7.08
C PHE A 258 -20.33 -0.08 -8.17
N SER A 259 -20.87 -1.25 -7.88
CA SER A 259 -21.72 -2.01 -8.80
C SER A 259 -22.99 -1.25 -9.17
N ASP A 260 -23.68 -0.67 -8.18
CA ASP A 260 -24.91 0.07 -8.38
C ASP A 260 -24.71 1.28 -9.29
N ILE A 261 -23.67 2.08 -9.03
CA ILE A 261 -23.37 3.28 -9.83
C ILE A 261 -22.91 2.92 -11.24
N GLU A 262 -22.13 1.85 -11.41
CA GLU A 262 -21.75 1.37 -12.74
C GLU A 262 -22.96 0.85 -13.54
N ALA A 263 -23.97 0.29 -12.89
CA ALA A 263 -25.20 -0.14 -13.56
C ALA A 263 -26.11 1.02 -14.01
N MET A 264 -25.90 2.24 -13.50
CA MET A 264 -26.75 3.39 -13.82
C MET A 264 -26.50 3.99 -15.21
N PRO A 265 -27.53 4.59 -15.84
CA PRO A 265 -27.38 5.43 -17.03
C PRO A 265 -26.45 6.63 -16.79
N GLY A 266 -25.85 7.17 -17.86
CA GLY A 266 -24.80 8.18 -17.76
C GLY A 266 -25.11 9.41 -16.90
N GLU A 267 -26.30 10.01 -17.05
CA GLU A 267 -26.69 11.20 -16.28
C GLU A 267 -26.86 10.90 -14.78
N ALA A 268 -27.60 9.84 -14.44
CA ALA A 268 -27.77 9.39 -13.06
C ALA A 268 -26.41 9.01 -12.44
N ARG A 269 -25.59 8.26 -13.18
CA ARG A 269 -24.22 7.91 -12.76
C ARG A 269 -23.39 9.15 -12.44
N THR A 270 -23.40 10.15 -13.30
CA THR A 270 -22.65 11.41 -13.08
C THR A 270 -23.14 12.16 -11.84
N ALA A 271 -24.46 12.26 -11.64
CA ALA A 271 -25.02 12.90 -10.45
C ALA A 271 -24.58 12.20 -9.15
N TRP A 272 -24.66 10.88 -9.12
CA TRP A 272 -24.21 10.06 -7.99
C TRP A 272 -22.71 10.17 -7.74
N GLN A 273 -21.89 10.09 -8.78
CA GLN A 273 -20.43 10.25 -8.66
C GLN A 273 -20.05 11.62 -8.10
N ALA A 274 -20.76 12.68 -8.50
CA ALA A 274 -20.55 14.02 -7.96
C ALA A 274 -20.92 14.11 -6.47
N LEU A 275 -22.04 13.51 -6.06
CA LEU A 275 -22.45 13.44 -4.65
C LEU A 275 -21.43 12.66 -3.79
N LEU A 276 -20.98 11.49 -4.27
CA LEU A 276 -19.98 10.67 -3.58
C LEU A 276 -18.65 11.42 -3.47
N ALA A 277 -18.19 12.07 -4.54
CA ALA A 277 -16.97 12.87 -4.53
C ALA A 277 -17.04 14.08 -3.58
N HIS A 278 -18.22 14.68 -3.40
CA HIS A 278 -18.44 15.75 -2.41
C HIS A 278 -18.37 15.23 -0.97
N CYS A 279 -18.85 14.00 -0.74
CA CYS A 279 -18.74 13.32 0.55
C CYS A 279 -17.30 12.86 0.85
N ALA A 280 -16.51 12.58 -0.18
CA ALA A 280 -15.09 12.27 -0.06
C ALA A 280 -14.25 13.53 0.17
N GLY A 281 -13.75 13.72 1.40
CA GLY A 281 -12.73 14.73 1.69
C GLY A 281 -12.82 15.41 3.05
N GLU A 282 -13.95 15.32 3.76
CA GLU A 282 -14.05 15.92 5.10
C GLU A 282 -13.46 14.98 6.15
N LYS A 283 -12.13 15.01 6.26
CA LYS A 283 -11.36 14.03 7.02
C LYS A 283 -11.37 14.31 8.53
N THR A 284 -11.56 15.56 8.98
CA THR A 284 -11.17 15.98 10.34
C THR A 284 -12.23 16.71 11.18
N ARG A 285 -13.39 17.08 10.62
CA ARG A 285 -14.41 17.82 11.38
C ARG A 285 -15.43 16.91 12.04
N ALA A 286 -15.86 17.30 13.25
CA ALA A 286 -16.95 16.65 13.97
C ALA A 286 -18.34 17.01 13.41
N ARG A 287 -18.47 18.13 12.68
CA ARG A 287 -19.71 18.61 12.07
C ARG A 287 -19.44 19.23 10.69
N PRO A 288 -20.38 19.11 9.73
CA PRO A 288 -20.23 19.71 8.42
C PRO A 288 -20.40 21.23 8.48
N ALA A 289 -19.71 21.96 7.61
CA ALA A 289 -19.90 23.40 7.46
C ALA A 289 -21.22 23.70 6.72
N ALA A 290 -21.89 24.81 7.05
CA ALA A 290 -23.14 25.21 6.38
C ALA A 290 -23.00 25.32 4.85
N ARG A 291 -21.87 25.85 4.36
CA ARG A 291 -21.58 25.90 2.90
C ARG A 291 -21.48 24.50 2.27
N TRP A 292 -20.97 23.54 3.02
CA TRP A 292 -20.80 22.16 2.56
C TRP A 292 -22.16 21.48 2.47
N LEU A 293 -23.03 21.68 3.47
CA LEU A 293 -24.42 21.20 3.45
C LEU A 293 -25.21 21.81 2.29
N LYS A 294 -25.06 23.11 2.01
CA LYS A 294 -25.74 23.75 0.87
C LYS A 294 -25.34 23.12 -0.47
N THR A 295 -24.04 22.84 -0.64
CA THR A 295 -23.53 22.18 -1.85
C THR A 295 -24.02 20.74 -1.95
N GLY A 296 -23.98 20.01 -0.82
CA GLY A 296 -24.48 18.65 -0.71
C GLY A 296 -25.97 18.53 -1.00
N GLY A 297 -26.79 19.49 -0.55
CA GLY A 297 -28.21 19.54 -0.84
C GLY A 297 -28.49 19.68 -2.34
N ALA A 298 -27.79 20.57 -3.04
CA ALA A 298 -27.94 20.69 -4.49
C ALA A 298 -27.53 19.42 -5.26
N LEU A 299 -26.52 18.69 -4.77
CA LEU A 299 -26.11 17.40 -5.35
C LEU A 299 -27.10 16.29 -5.02
N LEU A 300 -27.66 16.29 -3.81
CA LEU A 300 -28.73 15.38 -3.40
C LEU A 300 -29.99 15.60 -4.23
N ASP A 301 -30.38 16.86 -4.49
CA ASP A 301 -31.51 17.20 -5.35
C ASP A 301 -31.33 16.66 -6.78
N ALA A 302 -30.10 16.69 -7.30
CA ALA A 302 -29.77 16.15 -8.62
C ALA A 302 -29.84 14.61 -8.68
N VAL A 303 -29.55 13.93 -7.56
CA VAL A 303 -29.71 12.47 -7.42
C VAL A 303 -31.17 12.09 -7.18
N GLY A 304 -31.93 12.94 -6.47
CA GLY A 304 -33.26 12.67 -5.95
C GLY A 304 -33.19 12.13 -4.52
N VAL A 305 -33.93 12.75 -3.60
CA VAL A 305 -33.94 12.39 -2.17
C VAL A 305 -34.36 10.94 -1.96
N ASP A 306 -35.47 10.50 -2.56
CA ASP A 306 -35.99 9.14 -2.39
C ASP A 306 -35.01 8.09 -2.93
N ALA A 307 -34.47 8.32 -4.13
CA ALA A 307 -33.46 7.44 -4.72
C ALA A 307 -32.20 7.36 -3.86
N PHE A 308 -31.81 8.46 -3.22
CA PHE A 308 -30.68 8.48 -2.29
C PHE A 308 -30.99 7.69 -1.01
N THR A 309 -32.14 7.92 -0.38
CA THR A 309 -32.49 7.26 0.88
C THR A 309 -32.61 5.75 0.69
N ASP A 310 -33.28 5.30 -0.37
CA ASP A 310 -33.47 3.86 -0.64
C ASP A 310 -32.11 3.16 -0.79
N ARG A 311 -31.22 3.72 -1.62
CA ARG A 311 -29.90 3.13 -1.87
C ARG A 311 -28.99 3.21 -0.65
N PHE A 312 -28.97 4.33 0.06
CA PHE A 312 -28.11 4.48 1.22
C PHE A 312 -28.54 3.55 2.37
N ASP A 313 -29.84 3.37 2.57
CA ASP A 313 -30.38 2.49 3.61
C ASP A 313 -30.07 1.01 3.30
N ASP A 314 -30.00 0.62 2.01
CA ASP A 314 -29.46 -0.69 1.61
C ASP A 314 -27.96 -0.81 1.90
N TRP A 315 -27.16 0.20 1.52
CA TRP A 315 -25.70 0.16 1.67
C TRP A 315 -25.24 0.18 3.13
N ILE A 316 -25.89 0.96 4.00
CA ILE A 316 -25.49 1.09 5.40
C ILE A 316 -25.58 -0.24 6.15
N SER A 317 -26.52 -1.13 5.76
CA SER A 317 -26.67 -2.46 6.34
C SER A 317 -25.44 -3.37 6.12
N LEU A 318 -24.64 -3.09 5.09
CA LEU A 318 -23.45 -3.85 4.70
C LEU A 318 -22.16 -3.33 5.36
N VAL A 319 -22.20 -2.16 6.00
CA VAL A 319 -21.03 -1.52 6.60
C VAL A 319 -20.50 -2.37 7.77
N GLY A 320 -19.19 -2.60 7.80
CA GLY A 320 -18.51 -3.36 8.86
C GLY A 320 -18.70 -4.88 8.80
N LEU A 321 -19.23 -5.40 7.69
CA LEU A 321 -19.08 -6.82 7.35
C LEU A 321 -17.63 -7.14 6.98
N ASP A 322 -17.28 -8.42 7.01
CA ASP A 322 -15.95 -8.87 6.61
C ASP A 322 -15.69 -8.50 5.15
N ARG A 323 -14.45 -8.09 4.89
CA ARG A 323 -13.99 -7.64 3.58
C ARG A 323 -14.22 -8.70 2.50
N SER A 324 -14.74 -8.24 1.37
CA SER A 324 -14.85 -9.04 0.14
C SER A 324 -13.49 -9.26 -0.52
N LEU A 325 -12.54 -8.34 -0.32
CA LEU A 325 -11.15 -8.46 -0.75
C LEU A 325 -10.24 -8.49 0.48
N PRO A 326 -9.66 -9.65 0.82
CA PRO A 326 -8.65 -9.75 1.88
C PRO A 326 -7.48 -8.83 1.61
N LEU A 327 -6.97 -8.17 2.65
CA LEU A 327 -5.82 -7.28 2.55
C LEU A 327 -4.58 -7.93 3.16
N ARG A 328 -3.48 -7.86 2.42
CA ARG A 328 -2.17 -8.33 2.85
C ARG A 328 -1.38 -7.20 3.49
N GLY A 329 -0.87 -7.43 4.71
CA GLY A 329 -0.02 -6.51 5.46
C GLY A 329 1.26 -6.11 4.71
N SER A 330 1.90 -5.04 5.20
CA SER A 330 2.94 -4.32 4.45
C SER A 330 4.22 -5.10 4.17
N TRP A 331 4.85 -4.77 3.04
CA TRP A 331 6.12 -5.21 2.45
C TRP A 331 7.40 -5.25 3.32
N GLU A 332 7.32 -4.99 4.63
CA GLU A 332 8.45 -4.37 5.32
C GLU A 332 9.57 -5.27 5.87
N CYS A 333 9.49 -6.61 5.85
CA CYS A 333 10.68 -7.38 6.30
C CYS A 333 10.81 -8.86 5.93
N CYS A 334 9.79 -9.56 5.39
CA CYS A 334 9.87 -10.87 4.71
C CYS A 334 8.48 -11.53 4.63
N GLU A 335 8.35 -12.62 3.87
CA GLU A 335 7.16 -13.50 3.83
C GLU A 335 6.62 -13.88 5.23
N ARG A 336 7.50 -13.95 6.25
CA ARG A 336 7.12 -14.30 7.63
C ARG A 336 6.34 -13.23 8.39
N HIS A 337 6.32 -11.99 7.89
CA HIS A 337 5.58 -10.88 8.49
C HIS A 337 4.41 -10.40 7.62
N PHE A 338 4.05 -11.17 6.59
CA PHE A 338 2.75 -11.05 5.92
C PHE A 338 1.67 -11.56 6.87
N THR A 339 1.14 -10.67 7.70
CA THR A 339 -0.13 -10.93 8.37
C THR A 339 -1.25 -10.34 7.53
N GLU A 340 -2.29 -11.13 7.27
CA GLU A 340 -3.54 -10.60 6.75
C GLU A 340 -4.07 -9.54 7.72
N GLU A 341 -4.55 -8.42 7.19
CA GLU A 341 -5.27 -7.46 8.01
C GLU A 341 -6.55 -8.12 8.53
N PRO A 342 -6.98 -7.80 9.76
CA PRO A 342 -8.26 -8.27 10.27
C PRO A 342 -9.39 -7.94 9.30
N GLN A 343 -10.16 -8.96 8.90
CA GLN A 343 -11.15 -8.83 7.82
C GLN A 343 -12.29 -7.86 8.15
N HIS A 344 -12.54 -7.57 9.42
CA HIS A 344 -13.52 -6.57 9.86
C HIS A 344 -12.93 -5.17 10.10
N ALA A 345 -11.64 -4.96 9.79
CA ALA A 345 -11.04 -3.63 9.84
C ALA A 345 -11.61 -2.75 8.72
N MET A 346 -12.10 -1.58 9.11
CA MET A 346 -12.70 -0.60 8.20
C MET A 346 -11.61 0.26 7.54
N ASP A 347 -11.71 0.45 6.23
CA ASP A 347 -10.83 1.29 5.46
C ASP A 347 -11.03 2.76 5.87
N ARG A 348 -9.93 3.42 6.26
CA ARG A 348 -9.95 4.80 6.77
C ARG A 348 -10.42 5.82 5.73
N VAL A 349 -10.20 5.56 4.44
CA VAL A 349 -10.73 6.38 3.33
C VAL A 349 -12.25 6.26 3.29
N ASN A 350 -12.74 5.03 3.33
CA ASN A 350 -14.16 4.68 3.33
C ASN A 350 -14.90 5.23 4.53
N VAL A 351 -14.31 5.19 5.72
CA VAL A 351 -14.86 5.83 6.93
C VAL A 351 -15.09 7.32 6.72
N GLY A 352 -14.18 8.02 6.03
CA GLY A 352 -14.35 9.43 5.68
C GLY A 352 -15.56 9.68 4.78
N LEU A 353 -15.70 8.86 3.74
CA LEU A 353 -16.83 8.90 2.80
C LEU A 353 -18.17 8.60 3.51
N LEU A 354 -18.21 7.55 4.33
CA LEU A 354 -19.41 7.16 5.09
C LEU A 354 -19.87 8.26 6.05
N VAL A 355 -18.95 8.94 6.75
CA VAL A 355 -19.29 10.08 7.61
C VAL A 355 -19.91 11.22 6.80
N GLY A 356 -19.36 11.52 5.61
CA GLY A 356 -19.93 12.51 4.71
C GLY A 356 -21.35 12.13 4.25
N LEU A 357 -21.55 10.87 3.83
CA LEU A 357 -22.86 10.36 3.42
C LEU A 357 -23.87 10.40 4.57
N LEU A 358 -23.45 10.05 5.79
CA LEU A 358 -24.28 10.14 6.99
C LEU A 358 -24.76 11.56 7.27
N TRP A 359 -23.92 12.58 7.03
CA TRP A 359 -24.35 13.98 7.15
C TRP A 359 -25.36 14.41 6.08
N ILE A 360 -25.24 13.92 4.84
CA ILE A 360 -26.27 14.15 3.81
C ILE A 360 -27.55 13.40 4.18
N ARG A 361 -27.44 12.16 4.63
CA ARG A 361 -28.60 11.35 5.07
C ARG A 361 -29.34 11.98 6.24
N ALA A 362 -28.64 12.67 7.13
CA ALA A 362 -29.21 13.41 8.26
C ALA A 362 -30.05 14.64 7.84
N THR A 363 -29.94 15.13 6.60
CA THR A 363 -30.82 16.19 6.08
C THR A 363 -32.09 15.65 5.43
N CYS A 364 -32.24 14.33 5.35
CA CYS A 364 -33.39 13.65 4.78
C CYS A 364 -34.34 13.16 5.90
N PRO A 365 -35.62 12.89 5.61
CA PRO A 365 -36.52 12.29 6.59
C PRO A 365 -35.95 10.98 7.17
N PRO A 366 -36.03 10.75 8.49
CA PRO A 366 -35.54 9.51 9.08
C PRO A 366 -36.46 8.33 8.70
N SER A 367 -35.87 7.16 8.49
CA SER A 367 -36.56 5.89 8.25
C SER A 367 -36.22 4.89 9.35
N GLU A 368 -37.04 3.87 9.52
CA GLU A 368 -36.76 2.75 10.43
C GLU A 368 -35.49 2.00 10.03
N ASP A 369 -35.26 1.85 8.73
CA ASP A 369 -34.08 1.14 8.19
C ASP A 369 -32.80 1.93 8.41
N LEU A 370 -32.81 3.26 8.28
CA LEU A 370 -31.70 4.10 8.70
C LEU A 370 -31.38 3.89 10.18
N VAL A 371 -32.40 3.95 11.04
CA VAL A 371 -32.23 3.80 12.50
C VAL A 371 -31.61 2.44 12.86
N ARG A 372 -32.09 1.35 12.25
CA ARG A 372 -31.49 0.01 12.40
C ARG A 372 -30.07 -0.05 11.84
N GLY A 373 -29.84 0.58 10.70
CA GLY A 373 -28.53 0.68 10.05
C GLY A 373 -27.52 1.40 10.93
N LEU A 374 -27.86 2.57 11.49
CA LEU A 374 -27.02 3.35 12.40
C LEU A 374 -26.61 2.52 13.63
N ALA A 375 -27.56 1.80 14.22
CA ALA A 375 -27.27 0.97 15.38
C ALA A 375 -26.32 -0.19 15.03
N THR A 376 -26.56 -0.85 13.89
CA THR A 376 -25.68 -1.90 13.37
C THR A 376 -24.28 -1.37 13.10
N VAL A 377 -24.15 -0.17 12.50
CA VAL A 377 -22.86 0.48 12.25
C VAL A 377 -22.14 0.81 13.54
N ALA A 378 -22.82 1.36 14.54
CA ALA A 378 -22.22 1.69 15.83
C ALA A 378 -21.62 0.43 16.49
N GLU A 379 -22.37 -0.66 16.53
CA GLU A 379 -21.91 -1.96 17.06
C GLU A 379 -20.71 -2.49 16.27
N ARG A 380 -20.80 -2.56 14.94
CA ARG A 380 -19.72 -3.08 14.09
C ARG A 380 -18.45 -2.25 14.16
N ALA A 381 -18.59 -0.92 14.19
CA ALA A 381 -17.46 0.00 14.24
C ALA A 381 -16.75 0.02 15.62
N THR A 382 -17.37 -0.52 16.68
CA THR A 382 -16.72 -0.70 17.99
C THR A 382 -16.06 -2.06 18.19
N ARG A 383 -16.27 -3.02 17.26
CA ARG A 383 -15.61 -4.34 17.31
C ARG A 383 -14.10 -4.20 17.41
N LYS A 384 -13.50 -5.01 18.28
CA LYS A 384 -12.07 -4.98 18.54
C LYS A 384 -11.26 -5.52 17.35
N VAL A 385 -10.29 -4.73 16.90
CA VAL A 385 -9.22 -5.08 15.97
C VAL A 385 -7.94 -5.32 16.79
N PRO A 386 -7.33 -6.53 16.73
CA PRO A 386 -6.11 -6.85 17.47
C PRO A 386 -5.00 -5.83 17.22
N GLY A 387 -4.32 -5.37 18.28
CA GLY A 387 -3.22 -4.40 18.19
C GLY A 387 -3.62 -2.94 17.88
N VAL A 388 -4.87 -2.68 17.50
CA VAL A 388 -5.34 -1.33 17.11
C VAL A 388 -6.38 -0.77 18.09
N GLY A 389 -7.36 -1.57 18.50
CA GLY A 389 -8.51 -1.10 19.28
C GLY A 389 -9.83 -1.26 18.50
N PRO A 390 -10.89 -0.47 18.76
CA PRO A 390 -12.13 -0.54 17.98
C PRO A 390 -11.90 -0.26 16.48
N ALA A 391 -12.66 -0.92 15.60
CA ALA A 391 -12.51 -0.84 14.14
C ALA A 391 -12.59 0.58 13.58
N SER A 392 -13.49 1.41 14.12
CA SER A 392 -13.56 2.84 13.80
C SER A 392 -14.31 3.63 14.88
N PRO A 393 -13.62 4.20 15.89
CA PRO A 393 -14.25 5.10 16.86
C PRO A 393 -14.98 6.27 16.20
N LYS A 394 -14.45 6.78 15.08
CA LYS A 394 -15.02 7.92 14.37
C LYS A 394 -16.39 7.57 13.82
N LEU A 395 -16.51 6.44 13.12
CA LEU A 395 -17.77 6.02 12.53
C LEU A 395 -18.77 5.58 13.61
N ALA A 396 -18.31 4.86 14.63
CA ALA A 396 -19.14 4.45 15.76
C ALA A 396 -19.81 5.64 16.45
N ASN A 397 -19.01 6.65 16.81
CA ASN A 397 -19.52 7.84 17.47
C ASN A 397 -20.47 8.63 16.56
N GLN A 398 -20.14 8.77 15.27
CA GLN A 398 -21.01 9.48 14.32
C GLN A 398 -22.37 8.79 14.17
N ALA A 399 -22.39 7.47 14.10
CA ALA A 399 -23.62 6.69 14.00
C ALA A 399 -24.46 6.79 15.29
N ALA A 400 -23.82 6.66 16.46
CA ALA A 400 -24.47 6.83 17.75
C ALA A 400 -25.05 8.24 17.94
N THR A 401 -24.31 9.29 17.54
CA THR A 401 -24.82 10.67 17.61
C THR A 401 -26.05 10.87 16.72
N LEU A 402 -26.02 10.39 15.46
CA LEU A 402 -27.17 10.51 14.57
C LEU A 402 -28.38 9.72 15.07
N LEU A 403 -28.15 8.57 15.69
CA LEU A 403 -29.22 7.78 16.30
C LEU A 403 -29.82 8.52 17.51
N ALA A 404 -28.98 9.12 18.36
CA ALA A 404 -29.41 9.88 19.54
C ALA A 404 -30.14 11.19 19.19
N ASP A 405 -29.81 11.78 18.04
CA ASP A 405 -30.47 12.98 17.52
C ASP A 405 -31.68 12.65 16.64
N SER A 406 -32.02 11.37 16.41
CA SER A 406 -33.14 10.96 15.58
C SER A 406 -34.47 11.06 16.34
N ASP A 407 -35.46 11.73 15.74
CA ASP A 407 -36.82 11.81 16.26
C ASP A 407 -37.69 10.59 15.90
N HIS A 408 -37.16 9.62 15.16
CA HIS A 408 -37.92 8.45 14.74
C HIS A 408 -38.27 7.54 15.94
N PRO A 409 -39.51 7.03 16.07
CA PRO A 409 -39.91 6.23 17.23
C PRO A 409 -39.00 5.03 17.52
N ALA A 410 -38.57 4.32 16.47
CA ALA A 410 -37.67 3.17 16.60
C ALA A 410 -36.26 3.52 17.14
N ALA A 411 -35.86 4.80 17.15
CA ALA A 411 -34.53 5.21 17.61
C ALA A 411 -34.34 4.90 19.09
N LEU A 412 -35.39 5.04 19.90
CA LEU A 412 -35.34 4.73 21.33
C LEU A 412 -35.03 3.25 21.58
N GLN A 413 -35.67 2.35 20.84
CA GLN A 413 -35.45 0.91 20.97
C GLN A 413 -34.01 0.53 20.61
N GLN A 414 -33.47 1.10 19.54
CA GLN A 414 -32.06 0.92 19.18
C GLN A 414 -31.11 1.55 20.21
N LEU A 415 -31.51 2.68 20.79
CA LEU A 415 -31.03 3.29 22.04
C LEU A 415 -30.66 2.27 23.11
N VAL A 416 -31.72 1.63 23.60
CA VAL A 416 -31.65 0.66 24.69
C VAL A 416 -30.83 -0.55 24.30
N ARG A 417 -31.04 -1.10 23.09
CA ARG A 417 -30.27 -2.24 22.59
C ARG A 417 -28.77 -1.97 22.59
N LEU A 418 -28.35 -0.79 22.14
CA LEU A 418 -26.93 -0.44 22.10
C LEU A 418 -26.34 -0.21 23.49
N ALA A 419 -27.10 0.34 24.44
CA ALA A 419 -26.63 0.54 25.81
C ALA A 419 -26.24 -0.80 26.46
N GLU A 420 -26.93 -1.89 26.13
CA GLU A 420 -26.66 -3.24 26.63
C GLU A 420 -25.53 -3.95 25.86
N ALA A 421 -25.31 -3.61 24.58
CA ALA A 421 -24.40 -4.32 23.69
C ALA A 421 -22.99 -3.71 23.58
N LEU A 422 -22.83 -2.41 23.90
CA LEU A 422 -21.58 -1.69 23.65
C LEU A 422 -20.64 -1.72 24.87
N ASP A 423 -19.44 -2.27 24.67
CA ASP A 423 -18.36 -2.22 25.68
C ASP A 423 -17.46 -0.98 25.54
N TYR A 424 -17.47 -0.32 24.37
CA TYR A 424 -16.58 0.81 24.12
C TYR A 424 -17.15 2.10 24.74
N GLN A 425 -16.63 2.44 25.93
CA GLN A 425 -17.15 3.50 26.81
C GLN A 425 -17.47 4.83 26.11
N ARG A 426 -16.63 5.28 25.17
CA ARG A 426 -16.87 6.58 24.52
C ARG A 426 -18.14 6.59 23.66
N THR A 427 -18.42 5.51 22.94
CA THR A 427 -19.64 5.39 22.14
C THR A 427 -20.84 5.10 23.04
N LEU A 428 -20.65 4.28 24.09
CA LEU A 428 -21.68 4.02 25.10
C LEU A 428 -22.16 5.32 25.76
N ASN A 429 -21.26 6.21 26.15
CA ASN A 429 -21.65 7.50 26.75
C ASN A 429 -22.54 8.35 25.82
N ILE A 430 -22.30 8.34 24.50
CA ILE A 430 -23.16 9.05 23.54
C ILE A 430 -24.57 8.45 23.52
N VAL A 431 -24.65 7.13 23.58
CA VAL A 431 -25.90 6.38 23.64
C VAL A 431 -26.65 6.69 24.93
N GLU A 432 -25.98 6.64 26.09
CA GLU A 432 -26.53 6.98 27.40
C GLU A 432 -26.99 8.44 27.48
N ASP A 433 -26.22 9.38 26.94
CA ASP A 433 -26.59 10.80 26.89
C ASP A 433 -27.85 11.04 26.05
N GLY A 434 -27.97 10.40 24.89
CA GLY A 434 -29.17 10.49 24.04
C GLY A 434 -30.42 9.94 24.73
N LEU A 435 -30.23 8.85 25.46
CA LEU A 435 -31.26 8.19 26.25
C LEU A 435 -31.72 9.04 27.45
N ASN A 436 -30.78 9.67 28.18
CA ASN A 436 -31.07 10.61 29.25
C ASN A 436 -31.81 11.86 28.73
N LYS A 437 -31.38 12.38 27.57
CA LYS A 437 -32.06 13.48 26.89
C LYS A 437 -33.52 13.12 26.58
N ARG A 438 -33.77 11.91 26.04
CA ARG A 438 -35.13 11.48 25.71
C ARG A 438 -36.02 11.26 26.93
N ALA A 439 -35.45 10.75 28.03
CA ALA A 439 -36.16 10.63 29.31
C ALA A 439 -36.58 12.01 29.84
N ALA A 440 -35.66 12.98 29.78
CA ALA A 440 -35.92 14.35 30.18
C ALA A 440 -37.00 15.04 29.31
N GLU A 441 -36.98 14.82 28.00
CA GLU A 441 -38.01 15.34 27.07
C GLU A 441 -39.41 14.78 27.35
N LEU A 442 -39.49 13.50 27.76
CA LEU A 442 -40.75 12.82 28.06
C LEU A 442 -41.19 12.97 29.53
N GLY A 443 -40.34 13.52 30.40
CA GLY A 443 -40.64 13.72 31.83
C GLY A 443 -40.73 12.41 32.63
N VAL A 444 -40.11 11.34 32.14
CA VAL A 444 -40.06 10.02 32.80
C VAL A 444 -38.65 9.72 33.31
N THR A 445 -38.52 8.74 34.19
CA THR A 445 -37.20 8.25 34.60
C THR A 445 -36.53 7.45 33.48
N ARG A 446 -35.20 7.30 33.58
CA ARG A 446 -34.41 6.49 32.66
C ARG A 446 -34.93 5.06 32.57
N ASP A 447 -35.17 4.43 33.72
CA ASP A 447 -35.57 3.03 33.81
C ASP A 447 -36.97 2.80 33.22
N GLU A 448 -37.93 3.68 33.52
CA GLU A 448 -39.29 3.65 32.95
C GLU A 448 -39.27 3.79 31.42
N LEU A 449 -38.40 4.64 30.89
CA LEU A 449 -38.23 4.82 29.44
C LEU A 449 -37.71 3.53 28.80
N GLU A 450 -36.70 2.90 29.39
CA GLU A 450 -36.14 1.66 28.85
C GLU A 450 -37.14 0.50 28.91
N GLU A 451 -37.90 0.36 30.00
CA GLU A 451 -38.93 -0.66 30.13
C GLU A 451 -40.00 -0.52 29.04
N THR A 452 -40.46 0.72 28.81
CA THR A 452 -41.43 1.03 27.75
C THR A 452 -40.88 0.68 26.36
N ALA A 453 -39.63 1.05 26.08
CA ALA A 453 -38.98 0.75 24.81
C ALA A 453 -38.82 -0.75 24.56
N ARG A 454 -38.52 -1.53 25.60
CA ARG A 454 -38.45 -3.01 25.50
C ARG A 454 -39.83 -3.63 25.25
N ALA A 455 -40.88 -3.09 25.85
CA ALA A 455 -42.25 -3.59 25.71
C ALA A 455 -42.85 -3.33 24.32
N GLU A 456 -42.50 -2.23 23.67
CA GLU A 456 -42.99 -1.87 22.32
C GLU A 456 -42.27 -2.59 21.18
N GLY A 457 -41.14 -3.25 21.45
CA GLY A 457 -40.32 -3.96 20.45
C GLY A 457 -40.45 -5.48 20.47
N ALA A 458 -41.20 -6.04 21.43
CA ALA A 458 -41.53 -7.47 21.54
C ALA A 458 -42.88 -7.78 20.89
#